data_AF-A0A922HXN4-F1
#
_entry.id   AF-A0A922HXN4-F1
#
_cell.length_a   1.000
_cell.length_b   1.000
_cell.length_c   1.000
_cell.angle_alpha   90.00
_cell.angle_beta   90.00
_cell.angle_gamma   90.00
#
_symmetry.space_group_name_H-M   'P 1'
#
loop_
_entity.id
_entity.type
_entity.pdbx_description
1 polymer ?
#
loop_
_entity_poly.entity_id
_entity_poly.type
_entity_poly.pdbx_seq_one_letter_code
_entity_poly.pdbx_strand_id
1 'polypeptide(L)'
;MNNDNDHDHDDGVNQKVRLDKMIILLAKSDSSDNNNNNDEYSLEIERKFKRSICTYFIQPIQFDFINIAELGELLSHPNQWSGIILTSKRCIDALMMSMEPSNNRHLLKVVQFFTVGTATRTYLLDKLSIDSKSPSGVDNLYDHIQHYLHDNESSILLRYIAFGRQTAQRIESKNMNETNTKIVVDEKRPEHKIMLEKWLNKNFRIKLSDNRIIVGIFLCTDCHQNIILGSSLEYLNDDDEDPRVLGLAMVPGKHIMSICVDEIIPS
;
A
#
# COMPACT_ATOMS: atom_id res chain seq x y z
N MET A 1 -56.52 19.75 65.33
CA MET A 1 -57.15 19.48 64.01
C MET A 1 -56.23 20.10 63.00
N ASN A 2 -55.58 19.25 62.20
CA ASN A 2 -54.23 19.46 61.67
C ASN A 2 -54.20 20.22 60.34
N ASN A 3 -53.13 21.02 60.21
CA ASN A 3 -52.69 21.79 59.05
C ASN A 3 -52.05 20.94 57.94
N ASP A 4 -52.21 21.44 56.72
CA ASP A 4 -51.28 21.56 55.58
C ASP A 4 -49.85 20.99 55.68
N ASN A 5 -49.39 20.27 54.65
CA ASN A 5 -48.40 20.78 53.67
C ASN A 5 -47.89 19.71 52.69
N ASP A 6 -47.54 20.20 51.51
CA ASP A 6 -47.02 19.57 50.29
C ASP A 6 -45.79 18.65 50.47
N HIS A 7 -45.66 17.65 49.57
CA HIS A 7 -44.36 17.34 48.97
C HIS A 7 -44.48 16.69 47.58
N ASP A 8 -43.89 17.39 46.61
CA ASP A 8 -43.50 16.96 45.28
C ASP A 8 -42.65 15.68 45.28
N HIS A 9 -42.97 14.74 44.40
CA HIS A 9 -42.03 13.74 43.89
C HIS A 9 -42.26 13.54 42.38
N ASP A 10 -41.62 14.40 41.60
CA ASP A 10 -41.34 14.21 40.18
C ASP A 10 -39.92 13.66 40.05
N ASP A 11 -39.77 12.34 40.21
CA ASP A 11 -38.52 11.62 39.99
C ASP A 11 -38.60 10.87 38.66
N GLY A 12 -37.87 11.34 37.65
CA GLY A 12 -37.73 10.54 36.43
C GLY A 12 -37.16 11.20 35.17
N VAL A 13 -36.38 12.28 35.26
CA VAL A 13 -35.66 12.78 34.08
C VAL A 13 -34.47 11.85 33.77
N ASN A 14 -34.73 10.95 32.82
CA ASN A 14 -33.78 10.11 32.08
C ASN A 14 -32.44 10.81 31.79
N GLN A 15 -31.41 10.52 32.59
CA GLN A 15 -30.03 10.87 32.28
C GLN A 15 -29.51 9.86 31.24
N LYS A 16 -29.67 10.19 29.96
CA LYS A 16 -29.14 9.42 28.83
C LYS A 16 -27.61 9.58 28.83
N VAL A 17 -26.90 8.74 29.58
CA VAL A 17 -25.43 8.66 29.54
C VAL A 17 -25.01 8.15 28.16
N ARG A 18 -24.69 9.08 27.26
CA ARG A 18 -24.05 8.77 26.00
C ARG A 18 -22.56 8.52 26.31
N LEU A 19 -22.20 7.26 26.54
CA LEU A 19 -20.80 6.85 26.53
C LEU A 19 -20.29 7.00 25.10
N ASP A 20 -19.64 8.12 24.81
CA ASP A 20 -18.92 8.34 23.56
C ASP A 20 -17.79 7.31 23.48
N LYS A 21 -18.09 6.16 22.87
CA LYS A 21 -17.09 5.14 22.57
C LYS A 21 -16.12 5.73 21.55
N MET A 22 -14.86 5.84 21.94
CA MET A 22 -13.80 6.26 21.02
C MET A 22 -13.59 5.15 19.98
N ILE A 23 -13.58 5.51 18.70
CA ILE A 23 -13.36 4.58 17.60
C ILE A 23 -11.91 4.73 17.13
N ILE A 24 -11.19 3.61 17.05
CA ILE A 24 -9.84 3.54 16.50
C ILE A 24 -9.90 2.72 15.20
N LEU A 25 -9.40 3.30 14.11
CA LEU A 25 -9.20 2.60 12.85
C LEU A 25 -7.74 2.14 12.77
N LEU A 26 -7.52 0.84 12.69
CA LEU A 26 -6.21 0.22 12.53
C LEU A 26 -5.97 -0.05 11.05
N ALA A 27 -5.19 0.82 10.42
CA ALA A 27 -4.77 0.68 9.02
C ALA A 27 -3.45 -0.09 8.94
N LYS A 28 -3.50 -1.43 8.88
CA LYS A 28 -2.29 -2.27 8.71
C LYS A 28 -2.50 -3.40 7.70
N SER A 29 -1.43 -4.03 7.24
CA SER A 29 -1.52 -5.26 6.43
C SER A 29 -1.90 -6.47 7.29
N ASP A 30 -2.47 -7.51 6.68
CA ASP A 30 -2.73 -8.78 7.38
C ASP A 30 -1.48 -9.26 8.12
N SER A 31 -1.63 -9.44 9.43
CA SER A 31 -0.74 -10.31 10.19
C SER A 31 -1.08 -11.72 9.73
N SER A 32 -0.06 -12.51 9.43
CA SER A 32 -0.16 -13.86 8.86
C SER A 32 -0.81 -14.91 9.78
N ASP A 33 -1.65 -14.53 10.74
CA ASP A 33 -2.32 -15.42 11.68
C ASP A 33 -3.80 -15.58 11.31
N ASN A 34 -4.01 -16.28 10.21
CA ASN A 34 -5.32 -16.58 9.60
C ASN A 34 -6.26 -17.47 10.43
N ASN A 35 -6.03 -17.66 11.74
CA ASN A 35 -6.82 -18.57 12.56
C ASN A 35 -7.40 -17.97 13.85
N ASN A 36 -7.12 -16.70 14.16
CA ASN A 36 -7.79 -16.03 15.28
C ASN A 36 -8.27 -14.66 14.83
N ASN A 37 -9.59 -14.42 14.92
CA ASN A 37 -10.26 -13.15 14.60
C ASN A 37 -9.78 -11.93 15.44
N ASN A 38 -8.72 -12.07 16.23
CA ASN A 38 -8.26 -11.07 17.17
C ASN A 38 -6.79 -10.72 16.88
N ASP A 39 -6.61 -9.68 16.08
CA ASP A 39 -5.31 -9.08 15.81
C ASP A 39 -4.61 -8.62 17.11
N GLU A 40 -3.29 -8.79 17.18
CA GLU A 40 -2.47 -8.48 18.37
C GLU A 40 -2.63 -7.02 18.83
N TYR A 41 -2.72 -6.07 17.89
CA TYR A 41 -2.91 -4.66 18.23
C TYR A 41 -4.30 -4.41 18.80
N SER A 42 -5.33 -5.04 18.24
CA SER A 42 -6.69 -4.97 18.78
C SER A 42 -6.75 -5.52 20.20
N LEU A 43 -6.13 -6.67 20.46
CA LEU A 43 -6.07 -7.27 21.80
C LEU A 43 -5.35 -6.38 22.81
N GLU A 44 -4.24 -5.76 22.40
CA GLU A 44 -3.47 -4.89 23.28
C GLU A 44 -4.21 -3.58 23.60
N ILE A 45 -4.91 -3.02 22.61
CA ILE A 45 -5.77 -1.84 22.82
C ILE A 45 -6.95 -2.18 23.71
N GLU A 46 -7.62 -3.32 23.48
CA GLU A 46 -8.70 -3.79 24.36
C GLU A 46 -8.23 -4.04 25.79
N ARG A 47 -7.03 -4.62 25.97
CA ARG A 47 -6.43 -4.81 27.31
C ARG A 47 -6.19 -3.48 28.02
N LYS A 48 -5.61 -2.49 27.33
CA LYS A 48 -5.24 -1.22 27.93
C LYS A 48 -6.43 -0.30 28.19
N PHE A 49 -7.41 -0.28 27.29
CA PHE A 49 -8.48 0.73 27.30
C PHE A 49 -9.88 0.17 27.58
N LYS A 50 -10.03 -1.16 27.74
CA LYS A 50 -11.29 -1.85 28.06
C LYS A 50 -12.42 -1.47 27.07
N ARG A 51 -13.69 -1.61 27.50
CA ARG A 51 -14.90 -1.40 26.67
C ARG A 51 -15.14 0.07 26.23
N SER A 52 -14.23 0.99 26.55
CA SER A 52 -14.32 2.41 26.22
C SER A 52 -13.86 2.72 24.79
N ILE A 53 -13.16 1.78 24.14
CA ILE A 53 -12.63 1.94 22.78
C ILE A 53 -13.09 0.78 21.91
N CYS A 54 -13.50 1.08 20.67
CA CYS A 54 -13.77 0.09 19.63
C CYS A 54 -12.70 0.19 18.54
N THR A 55 -12.06 -0.92 18.20
CA THR A 55 -11.10 -0.99 17.09
C THR A 55 -11.76 -1.58 15.85
N TYR A 56 -11.53 -0.96 14.69
CA TYR A 56 -11.87 -1.54 13.39
C TYR A 56 -10.62 -1.68 12.56
N PHE A 57 -10.49 -2.82 11.90
CA PHE A 57 -9.40 -3.08 10.99
C PHE A 57 -9.76 -2.58 9.60
N ILE A 58 -8.85 -1.83 8.99
CA ILE A 58 -8.90 -1.49 7.56
C ILE A 58 -7.60 -2.00 6.98
N GLN A 59 -7.68 -2.82 5.93
CA GLN A 59 -6.50 -3.18 5.15
C GLN A 59 -6.22 -2.04 4.16
N PRO A 60 -5.21 -1.17 4.40
CA PRO A 60 -4.98 -0.03 3.53
C PRO A 60 -4.29 -0.44 2.22
N ILE A 61 -3.67 -1.63 2.20
CA ILE A 61 -2.83 -2.12 1.13
C ILE A 61 -3.16 -3.59 0.85
N GLN A 62 -3.72 -3.83 -0.33
CA GLN A 62 -3.81 -5.14 -0.95
C GLN A 62 -2.70 -5.26 -1.98
N PHE A 63 -2.14 -6.46 -2.09
CA PHE A 63 -1.00 -6.74 -2.95
C PHE A 63 -1.22 -8.11 -3.60
N ASP A 64 -0.72 -8.24 -4.82
CA ASP A 64 -0.67 -9.48 -5.56
C ASP A 64 0.77 -9.77 -5.96
N PHE A 65 1.07 -11.03 -6.19
CA PHE A 65 2.35 -11.44 -6.76
C PHE A 65 2.27 -11.46 -8.28
N ILE A 66 3.16 -10.71 -8.93
CA ILE A 66 3.33 -10.73 -10.38
C ILE A 66 4.60 -11.49 -10.77
N ASN A 67 4.64 -12.00 -12.00
CA ASN A 67 5.80 -12.64 -12.61
C ASN A 67 6.38 -13.85 -11.82
N ILE A 68 5.53 -14.56 -11.05
CA ILE A 68 5.96 -15.75 -10.29
C ILE A 68 6.53 -16.85 -11.20
N ALA A 69 5.94 -17.05 -12.39
CA ALA A 69 6.43 -18.04 -13.34
C ALA A 69 7.82 -17.69 -13.89
N GLU A 70 8.03 -16.43 -14.27
CA GLU A 70 9.33 -15.90 -14.73
C GLU A 70 10.39 -16.00 -13.62
N LEU A 71 10.00 -15.70 -12.38
CA LEU A 71 10.86 -15.91 -11.21
C LEU A 71 11.25 -17.38 -11.07
N GLY A 72 10.31 -18.31 -11.20
CA GLY A 72 10.59 -19.75 -11.17
C GLY A 72 11.57 -20.20 -12.26
N GLU A 73 11.42 -19.68 -13.48
CA GLU A 73 12.33 -19.93 -14.60
C GLU A 73 13.75 -19.43 -14.31
N LEU A 74 13.89 -18.22 -13.75
CA LEU A 74 15.19 -17.65 -13.39
C LEU A 74 15.86 -18.43 -12.26
N LEU A 75 15.08 -18.89 -11.27
CA LEU A 75 15.56 -19.70 -10.15
C LEU A 75 15.94 -21.13 -10.54
N SER A 76 15.43 -21.64 -11.67
CA SER A 76 15.83 -22.95 -12.21
C SER A 76 17.30 -23.00 -12.68
N HIS A 77 17.96 -21.83 -12.79
CA HIS A 77 19.36 -21.68 -13.20
C HIS A 77 20.22 -21.10 -12.06
N PRO A 78 20.38 -21.78 -10.91
CA PRO A 78 20.99 -21.22 -9.69
C PRO A 78 22.45 -20.74 -9.89
N ASN A 79 23.20 -21.39 -10.78
CA ASN A 79 24.60 -21.06 -11.05
C ASN A 79 24.80 -19.72 -11.78
N GLN A 80 23.72 -19.10 -12.27
CA GLN A 80 23.78 -17.78 -12.90
C GLN A 80 23.77 -16.64 -11.87
N TRP A 81 23.44 -16.92 -10.62
CA TRP A 81 23.20 -15.89 -9.60
C TRP A 81 24.26 -15.94 -8.51
N SER A 82 24.83 -14.77 -8.21
CA SER A 82 25.80 -14.61 -7.12
C SER A 82 25.11 -14.49 -5.76
N GLY A 83 23.84 -14.07 -5.75
CA GLY A 83 23.03 -13.99 -4.55
C GLY A 83 21.60 -13.54 -4.82
N ILE A 84 20.76 -13.61 -3.80
CA ILE A 84 19.38 -13.13 -3.81
C ILE A 84 19.20 -12.13 -2.67
N ILE A 85 18.63 -10.96 -2.98
CA ILE A 85 18.40 -9.87 -2.02
C ILE A 85 16.90 -9.77 -1.73
N LEU A 86 16.52 -10.14 -0.52
CA LEU A 86 15.16 -10.15 -0.02
C LEU A 86 14.91 -8.93 0.86
N THR A 87 14.11 -7.99 0.39
CA THR A 87 13.95 -6.69 1.08
C THR A 87 12.76 -6.63 2.04
N SER A 88 11.86 -7.60 1.95
CA SER A 88 10.67 -7.71 2.78
C SER A 88 10.23 -9.17 2.92
N LYS A 89 9.32 -9.44 3.87
CA LYS A 89 8.70 -10.77 4.03
C LYS A 89 8.03 -11.27 2.75
N ARG A 90 7.45 -10.36 1.95
CA ARG A 90 6.76 -10.70 0.70
C ARG A 90 7.70 -11.21 -0.38
N CYS A 91 8.95 -10.81 -0.36
CA CYS A 91 9.96 -11.36 -1.26
C CYS A 91 10.20 -12.85 -1.00
N ILE A 92 10.12 -13.25 0.27
CA ILE A 92 10.25 -14.64 0.70
C ILE A 92 9.01 -15.43 0.31
N ASP A 93 7.82 -14.85 0.46
CA ASP A 93 6.57 -15.46 0.00
C ASP A 93 6.61 -15.69 -1.53
N ALA A 94 7.02 -14.69 -2.31
CA ALA A 94 7.16 -14.80 -3.76
C ALA A 94 8.17 -15.88 -4.16
N LEU A 95 9.32 -15.91 -3.47
CA LEU A 95 10.35 -16.93 -3.65
C LEU A 95 9.75 -18.32 -3.42
N MET A 96 9.04 -18.53 -2.32
CA MET A 96 8.38 -19.80 -2.02
C MET A 96 7.31 -20.18 -3.05
N MET A 97 6.50 -19.20 -3.50
CA MET A 97 5.47 -19.43 -4.53
C MET A 97 6.07 -19.79 -5.89
N SER A 98 7.25 -19.27 -6.21
CA SER A 98 7.97 -19.59 -7.45
C SER A 98 8.74 -20.91 -7.40
N MET A 99 8.87 -21.51 -6.22
CA MET A 99 9.59 -22.76 -6.02
C MET A 99 8.68 -23.98 -6.19
N GLU A 100 8.89 -24.76 -7.25
CA GLU A 100 8.42 -26.15 -7.31
C GLU A 100 9.03 -27.03 -6.19
N PRO A 101 8.27 -27.95 -5.57
CA PRO A 101 8.71 -28.77 -4.42
C PRO A 101 9.95 -29.64 -4.70
N SER A 102 10.18 -30.02 -5.97
CA SER A 102 11.10 -31.10 -6.34
C SER A 102 12.52 -30.61 -6.72
N ASN A 103 12.67 -29.40 -7.25
CA ASN A 103 13.94 -28.94 -7.87
C ASN A 103 14.74 -27.92 -7.05
N ASN A 104 14.13 -27.27 -6.05
CA ASN A 104 14.66 -26.01 -5.53
C ASN A 104 15.51 -26.11 -4.26
N ARG A 105 15.66 -27.31 -3.69
CA ARG A 105 16.60 -27.54 -2.57
C ARG A 105 18.06 -27.31 -2.97
N HIS A 106 18.37 -27.41 -4.26
CA HIS A 106 19.70 -27.12 -4.78
C HIS A 106 20.00 -25.61 -4.75
N LEU A 107 19.05 -24.77 -5.20
CA LEU A 107 19.15 -23.31 -5.15
C LEU A 107 19.47 -22.82 -3.73
N LEU A 108 18.73 -23.33 -2.73
CA LEU A 108 18.89 -22.92 -1.33
C LEU A 108 20.28 -23.21 -0.75
N LYS A 109 21.03 -24.14 -1.36
CA LYS A 109 22.39 -24.51 -0.94
C LYS A 109 23.48 -23.78 -1.71
N VAL A 110 23.19 -23.35 -2.93
CA VAL A 110 24.18 -22.81 -3.87
C VAL A 110 24.20 -21.29 -3.85
N VAL A 111 23.04 -20.65 -3.70
CA VAL A 111 22.92 -19.21 -3.80
C VAL A 111 22.95 -18.57 -2.41
N GLN A 112 23.69 -17.47 -2.29
CA GLN A 112 23.76 -16.71 -1.05
C GLN A 112 22.53 -15.80 -0.90
N PHE A 113 21.88 -15.85 0.27
CA PHE A 113 20.76 -14.97 0.59
C PHE A 113 21.20 -13.79 1.42
N PHE A 114 20.68 -12.61 1.06
CA PHE A 114 20.83 -11.35 1.75
C PHE A 114 19.44 -10.80 2.07
N THR A 115 19.27 -10.20 3.25
CA THR A 115 18.00 -9.62 3.68
C THR A 115 18.15 -8.17 4.11
N VAL A 116 17.12 -7.37 3.87
CA VAL A 116 17.03 -6.02 4.43
C VAL A 116 16.14 -6.05 5.67
N GLY A 117 16.75 -5.75 6.82
CA GLY A 117 16.05 -5.63 8.11
C GLY A 117 15.88 -6.96 8.86
N THR A 118 15.79 -6.86 10.18
CA THR A 118 15.70 -8.00 11.10
C THR A 118 14.40 -8.79 10.90
N ALA A 119 13.28 -8.12 10.62
CA ALA A 119 12.00 -8.78 10.41
C ALA A 119 12.01 -9.72 9.19
N THR A 120 12.70 -9.34 8.12
CA THR A 120 12.86 -10.16 6.91
C THR A 120 13.81 -11.33 7.19
N ARG A 121 14.93 -11.10 7.88
CA ARG A 121 15.86 -12.16 8.30
C ARG A 121 15.18 -13.23 9.16
N THR A 122 14.46 -12.82 10.19
CA THR A 122 13.75 -13.75 11.08
C THR A 122 12.71 -14.55 10.30
N TYR A 123 12.00 -13.92 9.36
CA TYR A 123 11.02 -14.60 8.52
C TYR A 123 11.66 -15.60 7.56
N LEU A 124 12.81 -15.28 6.98
CA LEU A 124 13.57 -16.19 6.11
C LEU A 124 14.05 -17.42 6.89
N LEU A 125 14.55 -17.21 8.10
CA LEU A 125 14.99 -18.28 8.99
C LEU A 125 13.83 -19.18 9.40
N ASP A 126 12.68 -18.61 9.74
CA ASP A 126 11.47 -19.36 10.09
C ASP A 126 10.96 -20.22 8.92
N LYS A 127 10.85 -19.63 7.72
CA LYS A 127 10.21 -20.29 6.58
C LYS A 127 11.11 -21.23 5.79
N LEU A 128 12.37 -20.87 5.60
CA LEU A 128 13.28 -21.61 4.75
C LEU A 128 14.49 -22.18 5.50
N SER A 129 14.61 -21.93 6.81
CA SER A 129 15.78 -22.35 7.61
C SER A 129 17.11 -21.82 7.05
N ILE A 130 17.08 -20.65 6.42
CA ILE A 130 18.25 -20.00 5.83
C ILE A 130 18.65 -18.84 6.72
N ASP A 131 19.90 -18.87 7.17
CA ASP A 131 20.49 -17.71 7.83
C ASP A 131 21.11 -16.78 6.77
N SER A 132 20.50 -15.61 6.60
CA SER A 132 21.04 -14.57 5.72
C SER A 132 22.30 -13.96 6.32
N LYS A 133 23.35 -13.84 5.53
CA LYS A 133 24.61 -13.17 5.90
C LYS A 133 24.50 -11.64 5.85
N SER A 134 23.42 -11.04 6.34
CA SER A 134 23.21 -9.59 6.26
C SER A 134 23.45 -8.89 7.59
N PRO A 135 24.18 -7.76 7.61
CA PRO A 135 24.25 -6.89 8.78
C PRO A 135 22.89 -6.22 9.04
N SER A 136 22.68 -5.72 10.26
CA SER A 136 21.48 -4.96 10.60
C SER A 136 21.42 -3.64 9.83
N GLY A 137 20.35 -3.44 9.04
CA GLY A 137 20.05 -2.17 8.35
C GLY A 137 20.39 -2.15 6.84
N VAL A 138 19.69 -1.29 6.09
CA VAL A 138 19.82 -1.19 4.61
C VAL A 138 21.14 -0.54 4.21
N ASP A 139 21.59 0.44 4.99
CA ASP A 139 22.72 1.31 4.63
C ASP A 139 24.05 0.55 4.63
N ASN A 140 24.17 -0.48 5.47
CA ASN A 140 25.36 -1.32 5.57
C ASN A 140 25.31 -2.56 4.66
N LEU A 141 24.19 -2.82 3.97
CA LEU A 141 24.07 -4.01 3.13
C LEU A 141 24.98 -3.92 1.91
N TYR A 142 25.09 -2.73 1.31
CA TYR A 142 25.94 -2.51 0.14
C TYR A 142 27.42 -2.72 0.48
N ASP A 143 27.91 -2.05 1.52
CA ASP A 143 29.32 -2.15 1.93
C ASP A 143 29.67 -3.58 2.37
N HIS A 144 28.72 -4.29 2.99
CA HIS A 144 28.89 -5.69 3.36
C HIS A 144 28.93 -6.63 2.16
N ILE A 145 28.05 -6.41 1.16
CA ILE A 145 28.11 -7.15 -0.10
C ILE A 145 29.47 -6.88 -0.76
N GLN A 146 29.91 -5.62 -0.85
CA GLN A 146 31.22 -5.29 -1.43
C GLN A 146 32.40 -5.94 -0.70
N HIS A 147 32.41 -5.93 0.64
CA HIS A 147 33.46 -6.58 1.42
C HIS A 147 33.47 -8.11 1.22
N TYR A 148 32.30 -8.75 1.25
CA TYR A 148 32.17 -10.19 0.99
C TYR A 148 32.71 -10.57 -0.39
N LEU A 149 32.53 -9.70 -1.38
CA LEU A 149 32.98 -9.91 -2.76
C LEU A 149 34.49 -9.74 -2.92
N HIS A 150 35.08 -8.78 -2.20
CA HIS A 150 36.52 -8.52 -2.23
C HIS A 150 37.31 -9.68 -1.61
N ASP A 151 36.76 -10.35 -0.58
CA ASP A 151 37.39 -11.49 0.09
C ASP A 151 37.32 -12.81 -0.72
N ASN A 152 36.43 -12.91 -1.72
CA ASN A 152 36.20 -14.14 -2.47
C ASN A 152 36.83 -14.15 -3.89
N GLU A 153 37.77 -13.23 -4.19
CA GLU A 153 38.53 -13.11 -5.47
C GLU A 153 37.70 -13.37 -6.74
N SER A 154 36.44 -12.94 -6.73
CA SER A 154 35.51 -13.25 -7.78
C SER A 154 35.38 -12.02 -8.68
N SER A 155 36.11 -12.01 -9.80
CA SER A 155 35.88 -11.10 -10.94
C SER A 155 34.53 -11.38 -11.63
N ILE A 156 33.49 -11.67 -10.85
CA ILE A 156 32.23 -12.25 -11.28
C ILE A 156 31.24 -11.11 -11.48
N LEU A 157 30.74 -11.03 -12.72
CA LEU A 157 29.57 -10.25 -13.10
C LEU A 157 28.43 -10.58 -12.12
N LEU A 158 28.07 -9.62 -11.26
CA LEU A 158 27.10 -9.89 -10.22
C LEU A 158 25.69 -9.90 -10.78
N ARG A 159 25.01 -11.03 -10.63
CA ARG A 159 23.58 -11.12 -10.90
C ARG A 159 22.83 -11.35 -9.60
N TYR A 160 21.96 -10.40 -9.28
CA TYR A 160 21.08 -10.45 -8.11
C TYR A 160 19.62 -10.37 -8.52
N ILE A 161 18.79 -11.07 -7.76
CA ILE A 161 17.34 -10.86 -7.76
C ILE A 161 17.03 -9.95 -6.57
N ALA A 162 16.61 -8.72 -6.85
CA ALA A 162 16.25 -7.73 -5.85
C ALA A 162 14.76 -7.38 -5.94
N PHE A 163 14.09 -7.43 -4.80
CA PHE A 163 12.66 -7.16 -4.69
C PHE A 163 12.43 -5.76 -4.06
N GLY A 164 11.44 -4.98 -4.53
CA GLY A 164 11.07 -3.68 -3.95
C GLY A 164 11.74 -2.44 -4.57
N ARG A 165 10.92 -1.46 -4.99
CA ARG A 165 11.32 -0.31 -5.85
C ARG A 165 12.49 0.50 -5.29
N GLN A 166 12.45 0.90 -4.03
CA GLN A 166 13.42 1.87 -3.50
C GLN A 166 14.80 1.26 -3.21
N THR A 167 14.86 0.01 -2.75
CA THR A 167 16.14 -0.64 -2.44
C THR A 167 16.88 -1.04 -3.71
N ALA A 168 16.17 -1.56 -4.71
CA ALA A 168 16.74 -1.85 -6.03
C ALA A 168 17.29 -0.57 -6.68
N GLN A 169 16.53 0.53 -6.67
CA GLN A 169 16.97 1.83 -7.19
C GLN A 169 18.21 2.37 -6.48
N ARG A 170 18.29 2.20 -5.14
CA ARG A 170 19.46 2.64 -4.36
C ARG A 170 20.71 1.82 -4.67
N ILE A 171 20.57 0.50 -4.86
CA ILE A 171 21.68 -0.38 -5.27
C ILE A 171 22.15 -0.03 -6.70
N GLU A 172 21.21 0.21 -7.62
CA GLU A 172 21.51 0.61 -9.00
C GLU A 172 22.23 1.96 -9.08
N SER A 173 21.81 2.94 -8.28
CA SER A 173 22.40 4.30 -8.28
C SER A 173 23.87 4.37 -7.85
N LYS A 174 24.40 3.29 -7.24
CA LYS A 174 25.79 3.21 -6.76
C LYS A 174 26.77 2.57 -7.76
N ASN A 175 26.37 2.37 -9.03
CA ASN A 175 27.16 1.80 -10.13
C ASN A 175 27.59 0.33 -9.94
N MET A 176 26.88 -0.58 -10.60
CA MET A 176 27.49 -1.83 -11.06
C MET A 176 27.20 -2.05 -12.54
N ASN A 177 28.26 -2.39 -13.26
CA ASN A 177 28.27 -2.73 -14.67
C ASN A 177 27.16 -3.74 -14.99
N GLU A 178 26.42 -3.43 -16.05
CA GLU A 178 25.38 -4.16 -16.77
C GLU A 178 25.20 -5.65 -16.37
N THR A 179 24.09 -5.95 -15.67
CA THR A 179 23.17 -7.11 -15.82
C THR A 179 22.37 -7.40 -14.53
N ASN A 180 21.72 -6.40 -13.96
CA ASN A 180 20.71 -6.63 -12.93
C ASN A 180 19.40 -7.07 -13.58
N THR A 181 19.01 -8.34 -13.41
CA THR A 181 17.66 -8.78 -13.81
C THR A 181 16.69 -8.39 -12.72
N LYS A 182 16.00 -7.27 -12.96
CA LYS A 182 14.97 -6.72 -12.09
C LYS A 182 13.70 -7.56 -12.22
N ILE A 183 13.46 -8.44 -11.26
CA ILE A 183 12.13 -9.04 -11.07
C ILE A 183 11.44 -8.22 -9.98
N VAL A 184 10.65 -7.23 -10.40
CA VAL A 184 9.81 -6.50 -9.46
C VAL A 184 8.65 -7.42 -9.09
N VAL A 185 8.66 -7.95 -7.87
CA VAL A 185 7.42 -8.32 -7.20
C VAL A 185 6.78 -6.99 -6.80
N ASP A 186 6.03 -6.42 -7.74
CA ASP A 186 5.24 -5.21 -7.51
C ASP A 186 3.85 -5.63 -7.03
N GLU A 187 3.21 -4.76 -6.25
CA GLU A 187 1.76 -4.80 -6.15
C GLU A 187 1.23 -4.71 -7.58
N LYS A 188 0.38 -5.67 -8.00
CA LYS A 188 -0.40 -5.48 -9.23
C LYS A 188 -1.26 -4.24 -9.00
N ARG A 189 -0.75 -3.09 -9.42
CA ARG A 189 -1.48 -1.83 -9.33
C ARG A 189 -2.72 -2.02 -10.18
N PRO A 190 -3.92 -1.94 -9.59
CA PRO A 190 -5.12 -2.07 -10.39
C PRO A 190 -5.08 -1.04 -11.51
N GLU A 191 -5.46 -1.41 -12.73
CA GLU A 191 -5.39 -0.52 -13.89
C GLU A 191 -6.11 0.82 -13.63
N HIS A 192 -7.22 0.76 -12.89
CA HIS A 192 -7.96 1.95 -12.44
C HIS A 192 -7.12 2.87 -11.55
N LYS A 193 -6.26 2.35 -10.68
CA LYS A 193 -5.37 3.17 -9.84
C LYS A 193 -4.31 3.87 -10.68
N ILE A 194 -3.72 3.18 -11.65
CA ILE A 194 -2.74 3.77 -12.59
C ILE A 194 -3.41 4.87 -13.43
N MET A 195 -4.64 4.64 -13.87
CA MET A 195 -5.42 5.61 -14.64
C MET A 195 -5.75 6.85 -13.80
N LEU A 196 -6.28 6.69 -12.59
CA LEU A 196 -6.61 7.79 -11.69
C LEU A 196 -5.36 8.60 -11.32
N GLU A 197 -4.22 7.95 -11.08
CA GLU A 197 -2.94 8.64 -10.82
C GLU A 197 -2.50 9.52 -12.00
N LYS A 198 -2.75 9.10 -13.25
CA LYS A 198 -2.46 9.93 -14.44
C LYS A 198 -3.38 11.14 -14.56
N TRP A 199 -4.58 11.07 -14.00
CA TRP A 199 -5.58 12.13 -14.03
C TRP A 199 -5.46 13.10 -12.87
N LEU A 200 -4.74 12.74 -11.80
CA LEU A 200 -4.52 13.63 -10.66
C LEU A 200 -3.94 14.96 -11.10
N ASN A 201 -4.55 16.04 -10.61
CA ASN A 201 -4.23 17.41 -10.92
C ASN A 201 -4.39 17.80 -12.40
N LYS A 202 -5.07 16.98 -13.22
CA LYS A 202 -5.47 17.36 -14.59
C LYS A 202 -6.79 18.11 -14.59
N ASN A 203 -6.98 18.96 -15.58
CA ASN A 203 -8.26 19.64 -15.77
C ASN A 203 -9.29 18.66 -16.33
N PHE A 204 -10.44 18.60 -15.68
CA PHE A 204 -11.61 17.86 -16.11
C PHE A 204 -12.65 18.85 -16.62
N ARG A 205 -13.26 18.57 -17.77
CA ARG A 205 -14.54 19.13 -18.20
C ARG A 205 -15.59 18.03 -18.12
N ILE A 206 -16.53 18.16 -17.20
CA ILE A 206 -17.56 17.17 -16.91
C ILE A 206 -18.90 17.69 -17.39
N LYS A 207 -19.56 16.97 -18.30
CA LYS A 207 -20.93 17.26 -18.73
C LYS A 207 -21.92 16.44 -17.90
N LEU A 208 -22.91 17.10 -17.32
CA LEU A 208 -23.93 16.49 -16.49
C LEU A 208 -25.21 16.18 -17.28
N SER A 209 -26.05 15.31 -16.71
CA SER A 209 -27.33 14.90 -17.27
C SER A 209 -28.35 16.03 -17.49
N ASP A 210 -28.15 17.18 -16.84
CA ASP A 210 -28.98 18.38 -16.98
C ASP A 210 -28.33 19.46 -17.86
N ASN A 211 -27.37 19.07 -18.70
CA ASN A 211 -26.59 19.90 -19.62
C ASN A 211 -25.60 20.87 -18.97
N ARG A 212 -25.55 20.99 -17.64
CA ARG A 212 -24.52 21.77 -16.97
C ARG A 212 -23.14 21.17 -17.17
N ILE A 213 -22.14 22.03 -17.15
CA ILE A 213 -20.75 21.64 -17.36
C ILE A 213 -19.92 22.15 -16.19
N ILE A 214 -19.17 21.26 -15.56
CA ILE A 214 -18.25 21.62 -14.47
C ILE A 214 -16.82 21.42 -14.97
N VAL A 215 -16.04 22.49 -14.93
CA VAL A 215 -14.62 22.47 -15.27
C VAL A 215 -13.81 22.68 -14.01
N GLY A 216 -12.79 21.84 -13.75
CA GLY A 216 -11.93 22.00 -12.59
C GLY A 216 -10.80 20.98 -12.52
N ILE A 217 -9.95 21.10 -11.52
CA ILE A 217 -8.77 20.24 -11.32
C ILE A 217 -9.19 18.97 -10.58
N PHE A 218 -8.97 17.80 -11.18
CA PHE A 218 -9.26 16.53 -10.53
C PHE A 218 -8.37 16.27 -9.32
N LEU A 219 -8.98 16.14 -8.14
CA LEU A 219 -8.25 15.92 -6.88
C LEU A 219 -8.35 14.48 -6.40
N CYS A 220 -9.54 13.90 -6.42
CA CYS A 220 -9.79 12.53 -5.97
C CYS A 220 -11.21 12.05 -6.30
N THR A 221 -11.46 10.79 -5.98
CA THR A 221 -12.81 10.22 -5.86
C THR A 221 -13.10 9.82 -4.43
N ASP A 222 -14.37 9.90 -4.00
CA ASP A 222 -14.80 9.38 -2.70
C ASP A 222 -15.23 7.89 -2.77
N CYS A 223 -15.67 7.32 -1.65
CA CYS A 223 -16.15 5.93 -1.57
C CYS A 223 -17.46 5.66 -2.32
N HIS A 224 -18.17 6.71 -2.75
CA HIS A 224 -19.40 6.63 -3.53
C HIS A 224 -19.17 6.89 -5.02
N GLN A 225 -17.90 6.94 -5.46
CA GLN A 225 -17.51 7.21 -6.84
C GLN A 225 -17.92 8.62 -7.31
N ASN A 226 -18.07 9.56 -6.39
CA ASN A 226 -18.20 10.98 -6.73
C ASN A 226 -16.82 11.55 -7.07
N ILE A 227 -16.78 12.52 -7.98
CA ILE A 227 -15.55 13.20 -8.37
C ILE A 227 -15.41 14.50 -7.58
N ILE A 228 -14.22 14.73 -7.00
CA ILE A 228 -13.89 15.98 -6.32
C ILE A 228 -12.99 16.83 -7.22
N LEU A 229 -13.46 18.02 -7.55
CA LEU A 229 -12.76 19.00 -8.36
C LEU A 229 -12.36 20.23 -7.53
N GLY A 230 -11.11 20.67 -7.67
CA GLY A 230 -10.61 21.94 -7.14
C GLY A 230 -10.63 23.04 -8.19
N SER A 231 -10.61 24.31 -7.74
CA SER A 231 -10.66 25.50 -8.61
C SER A 231 -11.76 25.44 -9.69
N SER A 232 -12.94 24.98 -9.30
CA SER A 232 -14.01 24.61 -10.21
C SER A 232 -14.86 25.79 -10.66
N LEU A 233 -15.32 25.71 -11.91
CA LEU A 233 -16.25 26.60 -12.59
C LEU A 233 -17.47 25.80 -13.07
N GLU A 234 -18.66 26.37 -12.96
CA GLU A 234 -19.91 25.81 -13.48
C GLU A 234 -20.44 26.67 -14.63
N TYR A 235 -20.72 26.02 -15.75
CA TYR A 235 -21.36 26.59 -16.94
C TYR A 235 -22.75 25.97 -17.06
N LEU A 236 -23.76 26.77 -17.40
CA LEU A 236 -25.13 26.28 -17.59
C LEU A 236 -25.27 25.41 -18.84
N ASN A 237 -24.44 25.65 -19.86
CA ASN A 237 -24.37 24.91 -21.11
C ASN A 237 -23.04 25.24 -21.84
N ASP A 238 -22.86 24.72 -23.06
CA ASP A 238 -21.65 24.93 -23.86
C ASP A 238 -21.48 26.39 -24.37
N ASP A 239 -22.56 27.18 -24.43
CA ASP A 239 -22.57 28.57 -24.94
C ASP A 239 -22.48 29.62 -23.80
N ASP A 240 -22.29 29.19 -22.56
CA ASP A 240 -22.26 30.06 -21.40
C ASP A 240 -20.89 30.77 -21.29
N GLU A 241 -20.90 32.09 -21.45
CA GLU A 241 -19.70 32.93 -21.43
C GLU A 241 -19.34 33.43 -20.01
N ASP A 242 -20.25 33.28 -19.03
CA ASP A 242 -20.06 33.80 -17.66
C ASP A 242 -20.17 32.68 -16.61
N PRO A 243 -19.12 31.85 -16.46
CA PRO A 243 -19.16 30.72 -15.56
C PRO A 243 -19.23 31.13 -14.09
N ARG A 244 -20.05 30.40 -13.33
CA ARG A 244 -20.12 30.54 -11.88
C ARG A 244 -18.91 29.90 -11.21
N VAL A 245 -18.19 30.66 -10.40
CA VAL A 245 -17.08 30.14 -9.59
C VAL A 245 -17.61 29.30 -8.42
N LEU A 246 -17.14 28.06 -8.31
CA LEU A 246 -17.46 27.15 -7.20
C LEU A 246 -16.28 26.95 -6.24
N GLY A 247 -15.04 26.93 -6.73
CA GLY A 247 -13.88 26.58 -5.94
C GLY A 247 -13.77 25.06 -5.75
N LEU A 248 -14.29 24.50 -4.66
CA LEU A 248 -14.31 23.05 -4.45
C LEU A 248 -15.69 22.48 -4.80
N ALA A 249 -15.74 21.55 -5.74
CA ALA A 249 -16.99 20.94 -6.21
C ALA A 249 -16.95 19.42 -6.05
N MET A 250 -18.04 18.86 -5.54
CA MET A 250 -18.31 17.41 -5.57
C MET A 250 -19.31 17.15 -6.69
N VAL A 251 -18.92 16.31 -7.64
CA VAL A 251 -19.75 15.95 -8.80
C VAL A 251 -20.25 14.51 -8.62
N PRO A 252 -21.57 14.28 -8.43
CA PRO A 252 -22.07 12.94 -8.22
C PRO A 252 -21.92 12.07 -9.47
N GLY A 253 -21.26 10.91 -9.34
CA GLY A 253 -20.91 10.05 -10.47
C GLY A 253 -22.11 9.64 -11.33
N LYS A 254 -23.27 9.42 -10.70
CA LYS A 254 -24.54 9.03 -11.36
C LYS A 254 -25.09 10.05 -12.36
N HIS A 255 -24.66 11.32 -12.30
CA HIS A 255 -25.11 12.38 -13.20
C HIS A 255 -24.11 12.69 -14.32
N ILE A 256 -22.94 12.06 -14.30
CA ILE A 256 -21.89 12.31 -15.28
C ILE A 256 -22.26 11.65 -16.61
N MET A 257 -22.36 12.44 -17.66
CA MET A 257 -22.52 11.94 -19.03
C MET A 257 -21.19 11.75 -19.74
N SER A 258 -20.25 12.69 -19.57
CA SER A 258 -18.93 12.61 -20.18
C SER A 258 -17.89 13.37 -19.36
N ILE A 259 -16.63 12.95 -19.47
CA ILE A 259 -15.46 13.60 -18.89
C ILE A 259 -14.43 13.79 -20.01
N CYS A 260 -14.01 15.02 -20.24
CA CYS A 260 -12.84 15.34 -21.03
C CYS A 260 -11.69 15.70 -20.09
N VAL A 261 -10.49 15.16 -20.34
CA VAL A 261 -9.28 15.41 -19.53
C VAL A 261 -8.30 16.24 -20.36
N ASP A 262 -7.70 17.26 -19.76
CA ASP A 262 -6.71 18.13 -20.38
C ASP A 262 -7.25 18.89 -21.62
N GLU A 263 -8.48 19.39 -21.56
CA GLU A 263 -8.86 20.45 -22.49
C GLU A 263 -8.08 21.72 -22.13
N ILE A 264 -7.15 22.08 -23.01
CA ILE A 264 -6.53 23.39 -23.03
C ILE A 264 -7.68 24.38 -23.19
N ILE A 265 -8.04 25.09 -22.12
CA ILE A 265 -8.94 26.23 -22.22
C ILE A 265 -8.25 27.21 -23.18
N PRO A 266 -8.84 27.53 -24.34
CA PRO A 266 -8.27 28.53 -25.23
C PRO A 266 -8.07 29.82 -24.42
N SER A 267 -6.86 30.40 -24.54
CA SER A 267 -6.50 31.64 -23.84
C SER A 267 -7.19 32.84 -24.47
#